data_AF-A0A554QF78-F1
#
_entry.id   AF-A0A554QF78-F1
#
_cell.length_a   1.000
_cell.length_b   1.000
_cell.length_c   1.000
_cell.angle_alpha   90.00
_cell.angle_beta   90.00
_cell.angle_gamma   90.00
#
_symmetry.space_group_name_H-M   'P 1'
#
loop_
_entity.id
_entity.type
_entity.pdbx_description
1 polymer ?
#
loop_
_entity_poly.entity_id
_entity_poly.type
_entity_poly.pdbx_seq_one_letter_code
_entity_poly.pdbx_strand_id
1 'polypeptide(L)' 'MDQVVKALAEQRRAEQRLQATRDALHEAIRAALGSGEKQVDLVRRTGYSREYIRRIAREIPLLGDDS' A
#
# COMPACT_ATOMS: atom_id res chain seq x y z
N MET A 1 -13.67 -23.65 21.25
CA MET A 1 -12.85 -22.50 20.83
C MET A 1 -13.76 -21.28 20.84
N ASP A 2 -13.40 -20.23 21.56
CA ASP A 2 -14.22 -19.02 21.66
C ASP A 2 -14.39 -18.37 20.27
N GLN A 3 -15.65 -18.13 19.87
CA GLN A 3 -15.98 -17.56 18.58
C GLN A 3 -15.42 -16.13 18.44
N VAL A 4 -15.33 -15.39 19.54
CA VAL A 4 -14.75 -14.03 19.57
C VAL A 4 -13.25 -14.09 19.29
N VAL A 5 -12.52 -15.01 19.92
CA VAL A 5 -11.07 -15.19 19.67
C VAL A 5 -10.80 -15.55 18.20
N LYS A 6 -11.64 -16.40 17.60
CA LYS A 6 -11.51 -16.75 16.18
C LYS A 6 -11.75 -15.52 15.28
N ALA A 7 -12.81 -14.76 15.53
CA ALA A 7 -13.11 -13.55 14.77
C ALA A 7 -12.00 -12.49 14.87
N LEU A 8 -11.41 -12.29 16.05
CA LEU A 8 -10.28 -11.39 16.25
C LEU A 8 -9.04 -11.82 15.45
N ALA A 9 -8.75 -13.12 15.40
CA ALA A 9 -7.63 -13.64 14.60
C ALA A 9 -7.87 -13.44 13.09
N GLU A 10 -9.09 -13.64 12.62
CA GLU A 10 -9.46 -13.42 11.21
C GLU A 10 -9.39 -11.94 10.83
N GLN A 11 -9.87 -11.04 11.70
CA GLN A 11 -9.75 -9.60 11.52
C GLN A 11 -8.28 -9.18 11.37
N ARG A 12 -7.41 -9.58 12.32
CA ARG A 12 -5.98 -9.24 12.28
C ARG A 12 -5.31 -9.70 11.00
N ARG A 13 -5.62 -10.91 10.54
CA ARG A 13 -5.08 -11.44 9.27
C ARG A 13 -5.59 -10.65 8.05
N ALA A 14 -6.86 -10.21 8.08
CA ALA A 14 -7.40 -9.38 7.01
C ALA A 14 -6.73 -8.00 6.97
N GLU A 15 -6.49 -7.40 8.14
CA GLU A 15 -5.76 -6.13 8.27
C GLU A 15 -4.33 -6.25 7.75
N GLN A 16 -3.61 -7.33 8.12
CA GLN A 16 -2.26 -7.61 7.61
C GLN A 16 -2.23 -7.76 6.09
N ARG A 17 -3.18 -8.50 5.50
CA ARG A 17 -3.29 -8.64 4.04
C ARG A 17 -3.59 -7.31 3.37
N LEU A 18 -4.48 -6.51 3.95
CA LEU A 18 -4.82 -5.19 3.42
C LEU A 18 -3.60 -4.27 3.44
N GLN A 19 -2.83 -4.28 4.54
CA GLN A 19 -1.61 -3.50 4.65
C GLN A 19 -0.57 -3.94 3.60
N ALA A 20 -0.29 -5.23 3.51
CA ALA A 20 0.64 -5.76 2.51
C ALA A 20 0.21 -5.42 1.06
N THR A 21 -1.09 -5.45 0.77
CA THR A 21 -1.62 -5.06 -0.55
C THR A 21 -1.41 -3.57 -0.84
N ARG A 22 -1.59 -2.71 0.17
CA ARG A 22 -1.32 -1.27 0.04
C ARG A 22 0.16 -1.00 -0.19
N ASP A 23 1.03 -1.67 0.56
CA ASP A 23 2.47 -1.51 0.43
C ASP A 23 2.96 -1.94 -0.96
N ALA A 24 2.46 -3.07 -1.47
CA ALA A 24 2.74 -3.54 -2.83
C ALA A 24 2.27 -2.54 -3.90
N LEU A 25 1.08 -1.94 -3.73
CA LEU A 25 0.58 -0.91 -4.65
C LEU A 25 1.45 0.36 -4.60
N HIS A 26 1.84 0.81 -3.40
CA HIS A 26 2.71 1.97 -3.24
C HIS A 26 4.07 1.74 -3.88
N GLU A 27 4.63 0.54 -3.75
CA GLU A 27 5.89 0.16 -4.39
C GLU A 27 5.78 0.18 -5.92
N ALA A 28 4.71 -0.37 -6.49
CA ALA A 28 4.47 -0.30 -7.93
C ALA A 28 4.35 1.15 -8.43
N ILE A 29 3.69 2.03 -7.67
CA ILE A 29 3.59 3.46 -7.99
C ILE A 29 4.97 4.13 -7.95
N ARG A 30 5.79 3.84 -6.93
CA ARG A 30 7.16 4.38 -6.83
C ARG A 30 8.03 3.89 -8.00
N ALA A 31 7.98 2.61 -8.33
CA ALA A 31 8.76 2.04 -9.43
C ALA A 31 8.37 2.67 -10.78
N ALA A 32 7.07 2.88 -11.02
CA ALA A 32 6.57 3.59 -12.20
C ALA A 32 7.07 5.03 -12.29
N LEU A 33 7.07 5.76 -11.18
CA LEU A 33 7.64 7.12 -11.13
C LEU A 33 9.15 7.10 -11.40
N GLY A 34 9.87 6.13 -10.83
CA GLY A 34 11.31 5.95 -11.04
C GLY A 34 11.70 5.59 -12.47
N SER A 35 10.82 4.91 -13.21
CA SER A 35 11.01 4.61 -14.64
C SER A 35 10.61 5.76 -15.57
N GLY A 36 10.13 6.88 -15.02
CA GLY A 36 9.77 8.08 -15.78
C GLY A 36 8.30 8.17 -16.18
N GLU A 37 7.42 7.31 -15.66
CA GLU A 37 5.97 7.44 -15.87
C GLU A 37 5.45 8.76 -15.27
N LYS A 38 4.56 9.44 -16.00
CA LYS A 38 4.07 10.75 -15.56
C LYS A 38 3.03 10.57 -14.45
N GLN A 39 3.11 11.44 -13.43
CA GLN A 39 2.11 11.49 -12.34
C GLN A 39 0.66 11.57 -12.85
N VAL A 40 0.41 12.26 -13.97
CA VAL A 40 -0.94 12.42 -14.53
C VAL A 40 -1.54 11.10 -15.01
N ASP A 41 -0.70 10.19 -15.51
CA ASP A 41 -1.14 8.88 -16.00
C ASP A 41 -1.44 7.95 -14.82
N LEU A 42 -0.63 8.02 -13.77
CA LEU A 42 -0.87 7.32 -12.51
C LEU A 42 -2.16 7.79 -11.82
N VAL A 43 -2.43 9.10 -11.81
CA VAL A 43 -3.70 9.66 -11.31
C VAL A 43 -4.90 9.08 -12.05
N ARG A 44 -4.84 9.00 -13.39
CA ARG A 44 -5.92 8.44 -14.21
C ARG A 44 -6.16 6.95 -13.96
N ARG A 45 -5.08 6.18 -13.79
CA ARG A 45 -5.15 4.71 -13.58
C ARG A 45 -5.61 4.34 -12.17
N THR A 46 -5.14 5.07 -11.16
CA THR A 46 -5.38 4.75 -9.75
C THR A 46 -6.61 5.45 -9.17
N GLY A 47 -7.07 6.55 -9.79
CA GLY A 47 -8.09 7.44 -9.23
C GLY A 47 -7.61 8.30 -8.06
N TYR A 48 -6.32 8.20 -7.70
CA TYR A 48 -5.75 8.99 -6.61
C TYR A 48 -5.50 10.43 -7.01
N SER A 49 -5.54 11.32 -6.01
CA SER A 49 -5.15 12.70 -6.23
C SER A 49 -3.65 12.79 -6.54
N ARG A 50 -3.27 13.82 -7.31
CA ARG A 50 -1.86 14.07 -7.62
C ARG A 50 -1.01 14.28 -6.35
N GLU A 51 -1.59 14.92 -5.34
CA GLU A 51 -0.91 15.13 -4.06
C GLU A 51 -0.71 13.80 -3.33
N TYR A 52 -1.68 12.89 -3.41
CA TYR A 52 -1.50 11.57 -2.80
C TYR A 52 -0.41 10.76 -3.50
N ILE A 53 -0.34 10.78 -4.83
CA ILE A 53 0.75 10.17 -5.60
C ILE A 53 2.12 10.76 -5.20
N ARG A 54 2.21 12.09 -5.02
CA ARG A 54 3.46 12.73 -4.55
C ARG A 54 3.83 12.29 -3.14
N ARG A 55 2.85 12.11 -2.24
CA ARG A 55 3.10 11.62 -0.90
C ARG A 55 3.68 10.20 -0.95
N ILE A 56 3.09 9.30 -1.73
CA ILE A 56 3.60 7.94 -1.94
C ILE A 56 5.04 7.95 -2.49
N ALA A 57 5.34 8.86 -3.41
CA ALA A 57 6.69 9.02 -3.98
C ALA A 57 7.75 9.45 -2.96
N ARG A 58 7.34 10.17 -1.90
CA ARG A 58 8.23 10.67 -0.83
C ARG A 58 8.26 9.76 0.39
N GLU A 59 7.32 8.84 0.48
CA GLU A 59 7.24 7.88 1.56
C GLU A 59 8.43 6.93 1.43
N ILE A 60 9.33 6.97 2.42
CA ILE A 60 10.37 5.96 2.55
C ILE A 60 9.63 4.66 2.86
N PRO A 61 9.87 3.56 2.11
CA PRO A 61 9.33 2.27 2.49
C PRO A 61 9.73 2.04 3.94
N LEU A 62 8.76 1.84 4.83
CA LEU A 62 9.06 1.29 6.14
C LEU A 62 9.74 -0.05 5.85
N LEU A 63 11.07 -0.08 5.96
CA LEU A 63 11.86 -1.29 5.92
C LEU A 63 11.16 -2.25 6.88
N GLY A 64 10.64 -3.35 6.35
CA GLY A 64 10.01 -4.37 7.18
C GLY A 64 10.99 -4.74 8.29
N ASP A 65 10.52 -4.68 9.53
CA ASP A 65 11.00 -5.56 10.58
C ASP A 65 10.81 -6.99 10.07
N ASP A 66 11.78 -7.49 9.30
CA ASP A 66 12.02 -8.91 9.12
C ASP A 66 12.59 -9.42 10.46
N SER A 67 11.69 -9.64 11.44
CA SER A 67 11.95 -10.36 12.69
C SER A 67 11.03 -11.57 12.81
#